data_AF-A0A7V7RNT9-F1
#
_entry.id   AF-A0A7V7RNT9-F1
#
_cell.length_a   1.000
_cell.length_b   1.000
_cell.length_c   1.000
_cell.angle_alpha   90.00
_cell.angle_beta   90.00
_cell.angle_gamma   90.00
#
_symmetry.space_group_name_H-M   'P 1'
#
loop_
_entity.id
_entity.type
_entity.pdbx_description
1 polymer ?
#
loop_
_entity_poly.entity_id
_entity_poly.type
_entity_poly.pdbx_seq_one_letter_code
_entity_poly.pdbx_strand_id
1 'polypeptide(L)'
;MALKVTLNDGNSISVDANSFNAAVIAEELNKSSIFTLNIGNLVINKNVISSLHLETQEGAQNNVSVLLNNGTNLNTVVENYNSKDVSLELNKRLQFFSIGNVVIDKREFRLISDI
;
A
#
# COMPACT_ATOMS: atom_id res chain seq x y z
N MET A 1 6.97 14.75 -1.99
CA MET A 1 7.16 13.29 -2.12
C MET A 1 6.01 12.78 -2.95
N ALA A 2 6.27 12.05 -4.04
CA ALA A 2 5.23 11.55 -4.91
C ALA A 2 4.66 10.25 -4.33
N LEU A 3 3.34 10.24 -4.11
CA LEU A 3 2.57 9.04 -3.82
C LEU A 3 1.96 8.55 -5.12
N LYS A 4 2.27 7.31 -5.47
CA LYS A 4 1.65 6.61 -6.58
C LYS A 4 0.43 5.85 -6.07
N VAL A 5 -0.73 6.17 -6.61
CA VAL A 5 -2.00 5.48 -6.37
C VAL A 5 -2.30 4.58 -7.54
N THR A 6 -2.33 3.27 -7.31
CA THR A 6 -2.66 2.26 -8.33
C THR A 6 -4.10 1.79 -8.13
N LEU A 7 -4.86 1.77 -9.21
CA LEU A 7 -6.25 1.31 -9.25
C LEU A 7 -6.34 -0.15 -9.71
N ASN A 8 -7.48 -0.79 -9.49
CA ASN A 8 -7.70 -2.20 -9.84
C ASN A 8 -7.65 -2.47 -11.36
N ASP A 9 -7.83 -1.46 -12.19
CA ASP A 9 -7.68 -1.55 -13.65
C ASP A 9 -6.21 -1.39 -14.11
N GLY A 10 -5.28 -1.24 -13.17
CA GLY A 10 -3.85 -1.02 -13.44
C GLY A 10 -3.48 0.44 -13.70
N ASN A 11 -4.45 1.35 -13.79
CA ASN A 11 -4.15 2.77 -13.94
C ASN A 11 -3.46 3.30 -12.68
N SER A 12 -2.46 4.15 -12.88
CA SER A 12 -1.70 4.76 -11.79
C SER A 12 -1.76 6.29 -11.88
N ILE A 13 -1.95 6.94 -10.74
CA ILE A 13 -1.96 8.40 -10.63
C ILE A 13 -0.95 8.80 -9.56
N SER A 14 -0.08 9.75 -9.89
CA SER A 14 0.87 10.31 -8.92
C SER A 14 0.29 11.60 -8.30
N VAL A 15 0.37 11.70 -6.98
CA VAL A 15 -0.03 12.90 -6.22
C VAL A 15 1.02 13.28 -5.20
N ASP A 16 1.14 14.56 -4.93
CA ASP A 16 1.96 15.04 -3.82
C ASP A 16 1.27 14.75 -2.50
N ALA A 17 1.85 13.85 -1.70
CA ALA A 17 1.33 13.47 -0.40
C ALA A 17 2.39 13.71 0.67
N ASN A 18 2.48 14.95 1.13
CA ASN A 18 3.50 15.37 2.11
C ASN A 18 3.29 14.77 3.51
N SER A 19 2.09 14.26 3.81
CA SER A 19 1.74 13.68 5.12
C SER A 19 1.33 12.20 5.02
N PHE A 20 1.75 11.49 3.97
CA PHE A 20 1.36 10.10 3.81
C PHE A 20 2.03 9.19 4.85
N ASN A 21 1.20 8.45 5.59
CA ASN A 21 1.65 7.39 6.48
C ASN A 21 0.84 6.12 6.15
N ALA A 22 1.52 5.10 5.64
CA ALA A 22 0.86 3.89 5.15
C ALA A 22 0.01 3.20 6.23
N ALA A 23 0.53 3.09 7.46
CA ALA A 23 -0.18 2.43 8.56
C ALA A 23 -1.46 3.17 8.94
N VAL A 24 -1.39 4.50 9.08
CA VAL A 24 -2.55 5.35 9.41
C VAL A 24 -3.60 5.29 8.30
N ILE A 25 -3.18 5.36 7.04
CA ILE A 25 -4.10 5.29 5.89
C ILE A 25 -4.75 3.91 5.79
N ALA A 26 -4.00 2.81 5.99
CA ALA A 26 -4.57 1.46 6.00
C ALA A 26 -5.60 1.30 7.11
N GLU A 27 -5.33 1.81 8.32
CA GLU A 27 -6.28 1.79 9.43
C GLU A 27 -7.55 2.60 9.09
N GLU A 28 -7.39 3.79 8.51
CA GLU A 28 -8.52 4.63 8.11
C GLU A 28 -9.41 3.96 7.07
N LEU A 29 -8.83 3.38 6.01
CA LEU A 29 -9.56 2.69 4.95
C LEU A 29 -10.37 1.48 5.44
N ASN A 30 -9.90 0.84 6.52
CA ASN A 30 -10.58 -0.29 7.16
C ASN A 30 -11.76 0.13 8.04
N LYS A 31 -11.96 1.41 8.33
CA LYS A 31 -13.16 1.89 9.05
C LYS A 31 -14.39 1.69 8.17
N SER A 32 -15.46 1.12 8.74
CA SER A 32 -16.69 0.81 8.01
C SER A 32 -17.43 2.04 7.47
N SER A 33 -17.27 3.19 8.12
CA SER A 33 -17.84 4.48 7.69
C SER A 33 -17.10 5.12 6.51
N ILE A 34 -15.89 4.65 6.19
CA ILE A 34 -15.07 5.24 5.12
C ILE A 34 -15.43 4.58 3.79
N PHE A 35 -15.77 5.40 2.81
CA PHE A 35 -16.03 4.97 1.42
C PHE A 35 -15.03 5.59 0.43
N THR A 36 -14.48 6.75 0.75
CA THR A 36 -13.52 7.47 -0.08
C THR A 36 -12.28 7.83 0.72
N LEU A 37 -11.15 7.85 0.04
CA LEU A 37 -9.89 8.42 0.54
C LEU A 37 -9.66 9.77 -0.12
N ASN A 38 -9.32 10.78 0.67
CA ASN A 38 -8.88 12.07 0.17
C ASN A 38 -7.36 12.17 0.30
N ILE A 39 -6.65 12.45 -0.80
CA ILE A 39 -5.22 12.72 -0.81
C ILE A 39 -4.94 13.91 -1.71
N GLY A 40 -4.50 15.02 -1.12
CA GLY A 40 -4.30 16.27 -1.86
C GLY A 40 -5.59 16.75 -2.52
N ASN A 41 -5.58 16.83 -3.85
CA ASN A 41 -6.74 17.20 -4.66
C ASN A 41 -7.54 15.99 -5.20
N LEU A 42 -7.17 14.75 -4.85
CA LEU A 42 -7.87 13.54 -5.29
C LEU A 42 -8.85 13.04 -4.24
N VAL A 43 -10.00 12.59 -4.73
CA VAL A 43 -10.99 11.82 -3.97
C VAL A 43 -11.11 10.47 -4.68
N ILE A 44 -10.77 9.39 -3.97
CA ILE A 44 -10.65 8.05 -4.56
C ILE A 44 -11.62 7.13 -3.83
N ASN A 45 -12.45 6.41 -4.58
CA ASN A 45 -13.30 5.37 -4.00
C ASN A 45 -12.40 4.24 -3.45
N LYS A 46 -12.54 3.88 -2.18
CA LYS A 46 -11.65 2.88 -1.57
C LYS A 46 -11.69 1.54 -2.28
N ASN A 47 -12.84 1.15 -2.84
CA ASN A 47 -13.04 -0.17 -3.43
C ASN A 47 -12.27 -0.37 -4.75
N VAL A 48 -11.80 0.72 -5.36
CA VAL A 48 -10.99 0.68 -6.59
C VAL A 48 -9.49 0.84 -6.32
N ILE A 49 -9.10 1.09 -5.07
CA ILE A 49 -7.69 1.20 -4.69
C ILE A 49 -7.09 -0.20 -4.68
N SER A 50 -6.05 -0.41 -5.50
CA SER A 50 -5.24 -1.63 -5.46
C SER A 50 -4.06 -1.44 -4.52
N SER A 51 -3.33 -0.33 -4.67
CA SER A 51 -2.23 0.03 -3.78
C SER A 51 -1.96 1.53 -3.74
N LEU A 52 -1.32 1.98 -2.65
CA LEU A 52 -0.76 3.30 -2.48
C LEU A 52 0.71 3.12 -2.10
N HIS A 53 1.63 3.69 -2.87
CA HIS A 53 3.06 3.51 -2.67
C HIS A 53 3.77 4.86 -2.75
N LEU A 54 4.48 5.22 -1.70
CA LEU A 54 5.43 6.33 -1.77
C LEU A 54 6.65 5.86 -2.56
N GLU A 55 6.99 6.56 -3.63
CA GLU A 55 8.24 6.31 -4.34
C GLU A 55 9.39 6.46 -3.34
N THR A 56 10.07 5.35 -3.02
CA THR A 56 11.19 5.34 -2.09
C THR A 56 12.28 6.26 -2.61
N GLN A 57 12.90 7.03 -1.69
CA GLN A 57 13.96 7.96 -2.04
C GLN A 57 15.12 7.23 -2.72
N GLU A 58 15.70 7.90 -3.71
CA GLU A 58 16.89 7.44 -4.42
C GLU A 58 17.99 7.07 -3.39
N GLY A 59 18.45 5.82 -3.40
CA GLY A 59 19.45 5.31 -2.45
C GLY A 59 18.92 4.50 -1.25
N ALA A 60 17.60 4.39 -1.06
CA ALA A 60 17.05 3.46 -0.08
C ALA A 60 17.23 2.01 -0.56
N GLN A 61 17.95 1.20 0.21
CA GLN A 61 18.07 -0.24 -0.05
C GLN A 61 16.76 -0.92 0.38
N ASN A 62 15.84 -1.05 -0.57
CA ASN A 62 14.63 -1.84 -0.38
C ASN A 62 15.00 -3.27 0.00
N ASN A 63 14.32 -3.80 1.01
CA ASN A 63 14.54 -5.16 1.53
C ASN A 63 13.26 -6.01 1.48
N VAL A 64 12.16 -5.45 0.98
CA VAL A 64 10.88 -6.15 0.82
C VAL A 64 10.29 -5.82 -0.55
N SER A 65 9.81 -6.86 -1.23
CA SER A 65 9.06 -6.80 -2.49
C SER A 65 7.64 -7.30 -2.27
N VAL A 66 6.68 -6.59 -2.86
CA VAL A 66 5.26 -6.94 -2.90
C VAL A 66 4.80 -7.05 -4.35
N LEU A 67 4.41 -8.25 -4.76
CA LEU A 67 3.84 -8.51 -6.07
C LEU A 67 2.31 -8.48 -5.99
N LEU A 68 1.68 -7.71 -6.87
CA LEU A 68 0.23 -7.64 -7.01
C LEU A 68 -0.28 -8.55 -8.14
N ASN A 69 -1.58 -8.82 -8.12
CA ASN A 69 -2.27 -9.65 -9.11
C ASN A 69 -2.22 -9.07 -10.53
N ASN A 70 -2.15 -7.75 -10.65
CA ASN A 70 -1.97 -7.05 -11.92
C ASN A 70 -0.50 -7.06 -12.43
N GLY A 71 0.42 -7.74 -11.73
CA GLY A 71 1.84 -7.81 -12.10
C GLY A 71 2.68 -6.64 -11.60
N THR A 72 2.09 -5.66 -10.91
CA THR A 72 2.84 -4.56 -10.31
C THR A 72 3.76 -5.10 -9.21
N ASN A 73 5.05 -4.74 -9.29
CA ASN A 73 6.02 -5.02 -8.24
C ASN A 73 6.33 -3.74 -7.47
N LEU A 74 6.04 -3.74 -6.18
CA LEU A 74 6.27 -2.63 -5.26
C LEU A 74 7.42 -2.99 -4.33
N ASN A 75 8.36 -2.07 -4.17
CA ASN A 75 9.50 -2.25 -3.27
C ASN A 75 9.41 -1.24 -2.13
N THR A 76 9.72 -1.71 -0.91
CA THR A 76 9.71 -0.88 0.30
C THR A 76 10.82 -1.29 1.26
N VAL A 77 11.10 -0.42 2.21
CA VAL A 77 11.92 -0.72 3.38
C VAL A 77 11.02 -1.10 4.54
N VAL A 78 11.34 -2.22 5.21
CA VAL A 78 10.69 -2.67 6.44
C VAL A 78 11.76 -3.00 7.47
N GLU A 79 11.80 -2.24 8.56
CA GLU A 79 12.67 -2.57 9.69
C GLU A 79 12.25 -3.90 10.31
N ASN A 80 13.22 -4.78 10.55
CA ASN A 80 13.01 -6.10 11.16
C ASN A 80 11.93 -6.94 10.45
N TYR A 81 11.94 -6.97 9.11
CA TYR A 81 10.99 -7.77 8.33
C TYR A 81 10.93 -9.21 8.84
N ASN A 82 9.71 -9.66 9.12
CA ASN A 82 9.43 -11.02 9.60
C ASN A 82 8.19 -11.56 8.87
N SER A 83 8.39 -12.58 8.04
CA SER A 83 7.32 -13.17 7.23
C SER A 83 6.21 -13.81 8.07
N LYS A 84 6.51 -14.27 9.29
CA LYS A 84 5.50 -14.80 10.23
C LYS A 84 4.58 -13.68 10.71
N ASP A 85 5.13 -12.53 11.07
CA ASP A 85 4.35 -11.38 11.53
C ASP A 85 3.50 -10.79 10.39
N VAL A 86 4.07 -10.70 9.19
CA VAL A 86 3.33 -10.33 7.98
C VAL A 86 2.17 -11.30 7.71
N SER A 87 2.41 -12.61 7.81
CA SER A 87 1.36 -13.61 7.66
C SER A 87 0.26 -13.47 8.72
N LEU A 88 0.61 -13.18 9.98
CA LEU A 88 -0.38 -12.92 11.04
C LEU A 88 -1.23 -11.68 10.72
N GLU A 89 -0.63 -10.58 10.25
CA GLU A 89 -1.34 -9.37 9.84
C GLU A 89 -2.28 -9.65 8.65
N LEU A 90 -1.81 -10.42 7.68
CA LEU A 90 -2.58 -10.79 6.50
C LEU A 90 -3.78 -11.69 6.83
N ASN A 91 -3.71 -12.46 7.92
CA ASN A 91 -4.84 -13.27 8.38
C ASN A 91 -5.89 -12.51 9.19
N LYS A 92 -5.64 -11.25 9.58
CA LYS A 92 -6.66 -10.39 10.22
C LYS A 92 -7.81 -10.09 9.26
N ARG A 93 -9.02 -9.89 9.80
CA ARG A 93 -10.24 -9.50 9.05
C ARG A 93 -10.23 -8.02 8.66
N LEU A 94 -9.19 -7.59 7.98
CA LEU A 94 -9.04 -6.25 7.40
C LEU A 94 -9.07 -6.37 5.87
N GLN A 95 -9.50 -5.33 5.17
CA GLN A 95 -9.41 -5.26 3.72
C GLN A 95 -8.06 -4.69 3.28
N PHE A 96 -7.60 -3.64 3.95
CA PHE A 96 -6.32 -3.02 3.65
C PHE A 96 -5.28 -3.41 4.69
N PHE A 97 -4.03 -3.51 4.27
CA PHE A 97 -2.89 -3.62 5.16
C PHE A 97 -1.76 -2.72 4.67
N SER A 98 -0.84 -2.39 5.56
CA SER A 98 0.35 -1.63 5.22
C SER A 98 1.60 -2.47 5.46
N ILE A 99 2.61 -2.29 4.60
CA ILE A 99 3.95 -2.83 4.79
C ILE A 99 4.95 -1.75 4.40
N GLY A 100 5.77 -1.31 5.36
CA GLY A 100 6.65 -0.17 5.18
C GLY A 100 5.88 1.09 4.74
N ASN A 101 6.22 1.65 3.58
CA ASN A 101 5.57 2.83 3.02
C ASN A 101 4.49 2.50 1.95
N VAL A 102 4.00 1.25 1.94
CA VAL A 102 3.01 0.76 0.99
C VAL A 102 1.71 0.41 1.71
N VAL A 103 0.57 0.77 1.12
CA VAL A 103 -0.76 0.27 1.47
C VAL A 103 -1.28 -0.59 0.33
N ILE A 104 -1.83 -1.77 0.62
CA ILE A 104 -2.34 -2.70 -0.38
C ILE A 104 -3.73 -3.19 0.02
N ASP A 105 -4.62 -3.33 -0.97
CA ASP A 105 -5.86 -4.09 -0.81
C ASP A 105 -5.54 -5.60 -0.78
N LYS A 106 -5.98 -6.31 0.26
CA LYS A 106 -5.75 -7.74 0.46
C LYS A 106 -6.27 -8.61 -0.68
N ARG A 107 -7.20 -8.12 -1.48
CA ARG A 107 -7.73 -8.83 -2.66
C ARG A 107 -6.74 -8.81 -3.83
N GLU A 108 -5.82 -7.85 -3.83
CA GLU A 108 -4.92 -7.57 -4.94
C GLU A 108 -3.49 -8.08 -4.73
N PHE A 109 -3.05 -8.38 -3.51
CA PHE A 109 -1.70 -8.92 -3.30
C PHE A 109 -1.59 -10.39 -3.75
N ARG A 110 -0.42 -10.74 -4.28
CA ARG A 110 -0.07 -12.09 -4.71
C ARG A 110 1.03 -12.71 -3.85
N LEU A 111 2.09 -11.95 -3.59
CA LEU A 111 3.28 -12.41 -2.87
C LEU A 111 3.94 -11.25 -2.13
N ILE A 112 4.48 -11.54 -0.96
CA ILE A 112 5.41 -10.65 -0.23
C ILE A 112 6.66 -11.47 0.06
N SER A 113 7.83 -10.94 -0.28
CA SER A 113 9.12 -11.57 0.02
C SER A 113 10.14 -10.53 0.47
N ASP A 114 11.13 -10.97 1.22
CA ASP A 114 12.39 -10.27 1.34
C ASP A 114 13.17 -10.31 0.01
N ILE A 115 14.04 -9.32 -0.20
CA ILE A 115 14.94 -9.20 -1.36
C ILE A 115 16.36 -8.81 -0.93
#